data_AF-A0A3B4WDQ4-F1
#
_entry.id   AF-A0A3B4WDQ4-F1
#
_cell.length_a   1.000
_cell.length_b   1.000
_cell.length_c   1.000
_cell.angle_alpha   90.00
_cell.angle_beta   90.00
_cell.angle_gamma   90.00
#
_symmetry.space_group_name_H-M   'P 1'
#
loop_
_entity.id
_entity.type
_entity.pdbx_description
1 polymer ?
#
loop_
_entity_poly.entity_id
_entity_poly.type
_entity_poly.pdbx_seq_one_letter_code
_entity_poly.pdbx_strand_id
1 'polypeptide(L)'
;MGTLKRHFDGALVYFNEHEVGQAIREKIADGTVKREDIFYCGKLWNTFHPPELVRPTLEKTLKALKLDYVDLYIIELPMAFKSLNIALAHAHSGSVSFR
;
A
#
# COMPACT_ATOMS: atom_id res chain seq x y z
N MET A 1 13.63 25.08 8.10
CA MET A 1 14.22 24.03 7.23
C MET A 1 13.56 22.71 7.61
N GLY A 2 12.60 22.20 6.83
CA GLY A 2 11.96 20.91 7.12
C GLY A 2 12.86 19.75 6.69
N THR A 3 12.98 18.69 7.50
CA THR A 3 13.72 17.49 7.11
C THR A 3 12.89 16.69 6.12
N LEU A 4 13.34 16.62 4.87
CA LEU A 4 12.68 15.84 3.84
C LEU A 4 13.11 14.38 3.94
N LYS A 5 12.17 13.50 4.32
CA LYS A 5 12.37 12.05 4.31
C LYS A 5 12.32 11.54 2.87
N ARG A 6 13.28 10.68 2.53
CA ARG A 6 13.39 10.05 1.20
C ARG A 6 12.90 8.61 1.19
N HIS A 7 12.72 8.00 2.36
CA HIS A 7 12.26 6.63 2.52
C HIS A 7 10.91 6.64 3.24
N PHE A 8 9.90 6.07 2.58
CA PHE A 8 8.55 5.87 3.11
C PHE A 8 8.25 4.37 3.19
N ASP A 9 7.73 3.96 4.33
CA ASP A 9 7.23 2.60 4.55
C ASP A 9 5.71 2.65 4.67
N GLY A 10 5.02 1.90 3.83
CA GLY A 10 3.56 1.87 3.73
C GLY A 10 3.04 0.44 3.62
N ALA A 11 1.72 0.28 3.76
CA ALA A 11 1.04 -1.00 3.58
C ALA A 11 -0.42 -0.75 3.19
N LEU A 12 -1.00 -1.70 2.43
CA LEU A 12 -2.40 -1.64 2.02
C LEU A 12 -3.35 -1.49 3.23
N VAL A 13 -3.05 -2.17 4.33
CA VAL A 13 -3.87 -2.16 5.55
C VAL A 13 -3.75 -0.90 6.40
N TYR A 14 -2.85 0.04 6.04
CA TYR A 14 -2.80 1.33 6.73
C TYR A 14 -3.87 2.28 6.20
N PHE A 15 -4.54 1.94 5.09
CA PHE A 15 -5.64 2.68 4.47
C PHE A 15 -5.29 4.12 4.07
N ASN A 16 -4.01 4.47 4.01
CA ASN A 16 -3.52 5.83 3.74
C ASN A 16 -2.58 5.94 2.52
N GLU A 17 -2.43 4.87 1.73
CA GLU A 17 -1.58 4.89 0.52
C GLU A 17 -1.96 6.03 -0.44
N HIS A 18 -3.24 6.41 -0.49
CA HIS A 18 -3.72 7.54 -1.29
C HIS A 18 -3.19 8.91 -0.81
N GLU A 19 -3.13 9.12 0.51
CA GLU A 19 -2.57 10.33 1.13
C GLU A 19 -1.05 10.39 0.94
N VAL A 20 -0.37 9.26 1.14
CA VAL A 20 1.08 9.17 0.94
C VAL A 20 1.45 9.44 -0.52
N GLY A 21 0.71 8.83 -1.46
CA GLY A 21 0.90 9.08 -2.88
C GLY A 21 0.65 10.55 -3.25
N GLN A 22 -0.36 11.18 -2.65
CA GLN A 22 -0.60 12.62 -2.84
C GLN A 22 0.59 13.45 -2.40
N ALA A 23 1.08 13.26 -1.18
CA ALA A 23 2.22 14.01 -0.65
C ALA A 23 3.49 13.85 -1.51
N ILE A 24 3.78 12.62 -1.96
CA ILE A 24 4.91 12.35 -2.85
C ILE A 24 4.76 13.13 -4.18
N ARG A 25 3.58 13.05 -4.82
CA ARG A 25 3.35 13.72 -6.11
C ARG A 25 3.39 15.23 -5.99
N GLU A 26 2.90 15.80 -4.89
CA GLU A 26 2.99 17.24 -4.64
C GLU A 26 4.46 17.70 -4.55
N LYS A 27 5.32 16.91 -3.90
CA LYS A 27 6.77 17.20 -3.80
C LYS A 27 7.55 16.93 -5.08
N ILE A 28 7.03 16.08 -5.96
CA ILE A 28 7.55 15.96 -7.32
C ILE A 28 7.13 17.17 -8.16
N ALA A 29 5.85 17.57 -8.07
CA ALA A 29 5.29 18.66 -8.85
C ALA A 29 5.88 20.03 -8.47
N ASP A 30 6.20 20.26 -7.20
CA ASP A 30 6.85 21.50 -6.74
C ASP A 30 8.38 21.51 -6.97
N GLY A 31 8.94 20.43 -7.54
CA GLY A 31 10.36 20.31 -7.87
C GLY A 31 11.28 20.03 -6.68
N THR A 32 10.73 19.81 -5.48
CA THR A 32 11.53 19.48 -4.29
C THR A 32 12.27 18.14 -4.46
N VAL A 33 11.65 17.18 -5.14
CA VAL A 33 12.18 15.82 -5.35
C VAL A 33 11.90 15.32 -6.76
N LYS A 34 12.70 14.38 -7.24
CA LYS A 34 12.36 13.54 -8.38
C LYS A 34 11.81 12.20 -7.88
N ARG A 35 11.15 11.44 -8.75
CA ARG A 35 10.61 10.12 -8.38
C ARG A 35 11.73 9.19 -7.90
N GLU A 36 12.88 9.22 -8.56
CA GLU A 36 14.08 8.44 -8.23
C GLU A 36 14.75 8.84 -6.90
N ASP A 37 14.41 10.01 -6.33
CA ASP A 37 14.88 10.40 -4.99
C ASP A 37 14.04 9.77 -3.87
N ILE A 38 12.90 9.16 -4.20
CA ILE A 38 11.96 8.58 -3.25
C ILE A 38 12.09 7.06 -3.27
N PHE A 39 12.23 6.48 -2.09
CA PHE A 39 12.14 5.05 -1.85
C PHE A 39 10.81 4.75 -1.15
N TYR A 40 9.91 4.05 -1.83
CA TYR A 40 8.65 3.59 -1.25
C TYR A 40 8.68 2.06 -1.09
N CYS A 41 8.53 1.61 0.16
CA CYS A 41 8.33 0.22 0.53
C CYS A 41 6.83 -0.05 0.73
N GLY A 42 6.25 -0.94 -0.08
CA GLY A 42 4.89 -1.45 0.09
C GLY A 42 4.87 -2.87 0.64
N LYS A 43 3.72 -3.30 1.16
CA LYS A 43 3.55 -4.63 1.78
C LYS A 43 2.34 -5.37 1.21
N LEU A 44 2.51 -6.67 0.99
CA LEU A 44 1.45 -7.62 0.66
C LEU A 44 0.80 -8.11 1.95
N TRP A 45 -0.47 -7.78 2.15
CA TRP A 45 -1.22 -8.22 3.33
C TRP A 45 -1.54 -9.72 3.28
N ASN A 46 -1.64 -10.32 4.47
CA ASN A 46 -1.74 -11.76 4.71
C ASN A 46 -2.91 -12.48 4.03
N THR A 47 -3.99 -11.76 3.67
CA THR A 47 -5.13 -12.34 2.93
C THR A 47 -4.90 -12.48 1.43
N PHE A 48 -3.76 -11.98 0.91
CA PHE A 48 -3.42 -11.92 -0.52
C PHE A 48 -2.16 -12.74 -0.85
N HIS A 49 -1.78 -13.69 0.00
CA HIS A 49 -0.69 -14.63 -0.30
C HIS A 49 -0.93 -15.62 -1.46
N PRO A 50 -2.17 -15.98 -1.86
CA PRO A 50 -2.36 -16.79 -3.05
C PRO A 50 -1.66 -16.17 -4.27
N PRO A 51 -0.81 -16.92 -5.01
CA PRO A 51 0.05 -16.36 -6.06
C PRO A 51 -0.68 -15.50 -7.09
N GLU A 52 -1.89 -15.90 -7.46
CA GLU A 52 -2.76 -15.21 -8.41
C GLU A 52 -3.28 -13.84 -7.90
N LEU A 53 -3.24 -13.60 -6.59
CA LEU A 53 -3.68 -12.35 -5.96
C LEU A 53 -2.53 -11.37 -5.70
N VAL A 54 -1.28 -11.80 -5.74
CA VAL A 54 -0.10 -10.96 -5.43
C VAL A 54 -0.04 -9.75 -6.36
N ARG A 55 -0.01 -9.99 -7.68
CA ARG A 55 0.07 -8.92 -8.68
C ARG A 55 -1.15 -7.98 -8.65
N PRO A 56 -2.41 -8.47 -8.64
CA PRO A 56 -3.57 -7.60 -8.49
C PRO A 56 -3.54 -6.72 -7.23
N THR A 57 -2.92 -7.21 -6.15
CA THR A 57 -2.81 -6.45 -4.90
C THR A 57 -1.74 -5.36 -5.01
N LEU A 58 -0.60 -5.64 -5.63
CA LEU A 58 0.40 -4.62 -5.96
C LEU A 58 -0.20 -3.54 -6.90
N GLU A 59 -0.96 -3.95 -7.92
CA GLU A 59 -1.61 -3.02 -8.85
C GLU A 59 -2.61 -2.09 -8.12
N LYS A 60 -3.29 -2.57 -7.07
CA LYS A 60 -4.13 -1.73 -6.20
C LYS A 60 -3.30 -0.69 -5.44
N THR A 61 -2.19 -1.09 -4.83
CA THR A 61 -1.25 -0.17 -4.17
C THR A 61 -0.73 0.89 -5.14
N LEU A 62 -0.28 0.49 -6.35
CA LEU A 62 0.19 1.43 -7.38
C LEU A 62 -0.89 2.42 -7.80
N LYS A 63 -2.13 1.94 -7.98
CA LYS A 63 -3.28 2.79 -8.30
C LYS A 63 -3.61 3.78 -7.18
N ALA A 64 -3.55 3.36 -5.92
CA ALA A 64 -3.79 4.23 -4.77
C ALA A 64 -2.70 5.31 -4.67
N LEU A 65 -1.43 4.92 -4.81
CA LEU A 65 -0.28 5.81 -4.80
C LEU A 65 -0.20 6.71 -6.04
N LYS A 66 -0.86 6.33 -7.14
CA LYS A 66 -0.68 6.87 -8.50
C LYS A 66 0.81 6.96 -8.87
N LEU A 67 1.51 5.83 -8.71
CA LEU A 67 2.91 5.64 -9.09
C LEU A 67 3.01 4.46 -10.05
N ASP A 68 4.01 4.50 -10.94
CA ASP A 68 4.24 3.43 -11.91
C ASP A 68 4.94 2.21 -11.28
N TYR A 69 5.69 2.42 -10.20
CA TYR A 69 6.40 1.38 -9.46
C TYR A 69 6.59 1.74 -7.98
N VAL A 70 6.82 0.71 -7.15
CA VAL A 70 7.35 0.81 -5.78
C VAL A 70 8.79 0.31 -5.79
N ASP A 71 9.63 0.87 -4.92
CA ASP A 71 11.06 0.54 -4.86
C ASP A 71 11.31 -0.80 -4.17
N LEU A 72 10.40 -1.17 -3.26
CA LEU A 72 10.40 -2.45 -2.57
C LEU A 72 8.96 -2.92 -2.32
N TYR A 73 8.71 -4.22 -2.50
CA TYR A 73 7.44 -4.85 -2.13
C TYR A 73 7.72 -6.15 -1.38
N ILE A 74 7.23 -6.25 -0.15
CA ILE A 74 7.52 -7.38 0.75
C ILE A 74 6.25 -8.09 1.22
N ILE A 75 6.39 -9.33 1.66
CA ILE A 75 5.35 -10.05 2.42
C ILE A 75 5.29 -9.45 3.82
N GLU A 76 4.11 -9.00 4.27
CA GLU A 76 3.98 -8.30 5.56
C GLU A 76 4.25 -9.20 6.76
N LEU A 77 3.70 -10.42 6.75
CA LEU A 77 4.01 -11.47 7.73
C LEU A 77 4.09 -12.83 7.04
N PRO A 78 4.89 -13.79 7.54
CA PRO A 78 4.99 -15.13 6.95
C PRO A 78 3.77 -16.03 7.27
N MET A 79 2.60 -15.46 7.55
CA MET A 79 1.38 -16.18 7.92
C MET A 79 0.26 -15.83 6.93
N ALA A 80 -0.27 -16.84 6.22
CA ALA A 80 -1.40 -16.64 5.32
C ALA A 80 -2.73 -16.64 6.11
N PHE A 81 -3.57 -15.64 5.85
CA PHE A 81 -4.92 -15.56 6.41
C PHE A 81 -5.96 -15.88 5.34
N LYS A 82 -7.11 -16.41 5.76
CA LYS A 82 -8.22 -16.70 4.85
C LYS A 82 -8.73 -15.39 4.25
N SER A 83 -8.82 -15.32 2.93
CA SER A 83 -9.39 -14.17 2.24
C SER A 83 -10.86 -14.01 2.64
N LEU A 84 -11.19 -12.87 3.25
CA LEU A 84 -12.60 -12.52 3.50
C LEU A 84 -13.19 -12.03 2.18
N ASN A 85 -14.39 -12.51 1.82
CA ASN A 85 -15.08 -12.03 0.62
C ASN A 85 -15.26 -10.51 0.73
N ILE A 86 -14.66 -9.75 -0.18
CA ILE A 86 -14.54 -8.28 -0.09
C ILE A 86 -15.93 -7.60 -0.09
N ALA A 87 -16.95 -8.27 -0.63
CA ALA A 87 -18.34 -7.84 -0.53
C ALA A 87 -18.88 -7.77 0.92
N LEU A 88 -18.32 -8.53 1.86
CA LEU A 88 -18.74 -8.52 3.28
C LEU A 88 -17.95 -7.50 4.11
N ALA A 89 -16.72 -7.15 3.72
CA ALA A 89 -15.89 -6.20 4.45
C ALA A 89 -16.43 -4.75 4.35
N HIS A 90 -17.09 -4.40 3.24
CA HIS A 90 -17.78 -3.11 3.10
C HIS A 90 -19.13 -3.03 3.83
N ALA A 91 -19.70 -4.18 4.23
CA ALA A 91 -21.02 -4.25 4.87
C ALA A 91 -20.98 -4.24 6.41
N HIS A 92 -19.82 -4.50 7.01
CA HIS A 92 -19.71 -4.60 8.47
C HIS A 92 -18.52 -3.80 9.02
N SER A 93 -18.73 -2.50 9.22
CA SER A 93 -17.97 -1.70 10.19
C SER A 93 -18.34 -2.04 11.64
N GLY A 94 -18.55 -3.33 11.95
CA GLY A 94 -18.99 -3.77 13.26
C GLY A 94 -19.22 -5.28 13.28
N SER A 95 -18.47 -5.98 14.13
CA SER A 95 -18.49 -7.41 14.42
C SER A 95 -17.79 -8.34 13.41
N VAL A 96 -16.58 -8.75 13.78
CA VAL A 96 -15.91 -9.95 13.27
C VAL A 96 -16.47 -11.14 14.06
N SER A 97 -17.15 -12.07 13.39
CA SER A 97 -17.55 -13.35 13.99
C SER A 97 -16.56 -14.44 13.54
N PHE A 98 -15.87 -15.03 14.50
CA PHE A 98 -15.14 -16.29 14.31
C PHE A 98 -16.12 -17.44 14.50
N ARG A 99 -16.18 -18.33 13.50
CA ARG A 99 -16.75 -19.68 13.64
C ARG A 99 -15.61 -20.68 13.60
#